data_AF-A0A504H8K9-F1
#
_entry.id   AF-A0A504H8K9-F1
#
_cell.length_a   1.000
_cell.length_b   1.000
_cell.length_c   1.000
_cell.angle_alpha   90.00
_cell.angle_beta   90.00
_cell.angle_gamma   90.00
#
_symmetry.space_group_name_H-M   'P 1'
#
loop_
_entity.id
_entity.type
_entity.pdbx_description
1 polymer ?
#
loop_
_entity_poly.entity_id
_entity_poly.type
_entity_poly.pdbx_seq_one_letter_code
_entity_poly.pdbx_strand_id
1 'polypeptide(L)' 'GKGAIISFELQGIHAHDVSMVIDRQGVAVRAGTHCAQPLLKRFGVTSTCRASFGMYNTRAEVDALADALEKARKFFG' A
#
# COMPACT_ATOMS: atom_id res chain seq x y z
N GLY A 1 5.45 5.03 -20.35
CA GLY A 1 5.86 4.96 -18.93
C GLY A 1 4.63 4.83 -18.05
N LYS A 2 4.76 4.30 -16.83
CA LYS A 2 3.66 4.27 -15.85
C LYS A 2 3.62 5.57 -15.03
N GLY A 3 2.46 5.90 -14.45
CA GLY A 3 2.35 6.97 -13.45
C GLY A 3 2.93 6.59 -12.10
N ALA A 4 3.07 7.57 -11.20
CA ALA A 4 3.58 7.39 -9.83
C ALA A 4 2.50 6.82 -8.88
N ILE A 5 1.86 5.73 -9.30
CA ILE A 5 0.85 4.98 -8.53
C ILE A 5 1.38 3.56 -8.38
N ILE A 6 1.51 3.10 -7.14
CA ILE A 6 2.06 1.79 -6.80
C ILE A 6 1.00 1.03 -6.01
N SER A 7 0.36 0.05 -6.67
CA SER A 7 -0.46 -0.98 -6.01
C SER A 7 0.43 -2.15 -5.61
N PHE A 8 0.26 -2.64 -4.39
CA PHE A 8 1.07 -3.72 -3.83
C PHE A 8 0.30 -4.55 -2.79
N GLU A 9 0.83 -5.72 -2.47
CA GLU A 9 0.38 -6.62 -1.41
C GLU A 9 1.61 -7.07 -0.62
N LEU A 10 1.44 -7.32 0.69
CA LEU A 10 2.41 -8.05 1.50
C LEU A 10 1.90 -9.48 1.66
N GLN A 11 2.68 -10.45 1.17
CA GLN A 11 2.28 -11.85 1.16
C GLN A 11 1.86 -12.33 2.56
N GLY A 12 0.64 -12.89 2.66
CA GLY A 12 0.10 -13.41 3.91
C GLY A 12 -0.53 -12.36 4.84
N ILE A 13 -0.61 -11.08 4.44
CA ILE A 13 -1.16 -10.01 5.26
C ILE A 13 -2.26 -9.29 4.48
N HIS A 14 -3.46 -9.13 5.07
CA HIS A 14 -4.55 -8.43 4.40
C HIS A 14 -4.22 -6.94 4.24
N ALA A 15 -4.54 -6.39 3.06
CA ALA A 15 -4.26 -4.98 2.75
C ALA A 15 -4.83 -3.98 3.77
N HIS A 16 -5.99 -4.28 4.38
CA HIS A 16 -6.58 -3.42 5.41
C HIS A 16 -5.74 -3.40 6.70
N ASP A 17 -5.16 -4.53 7.08
CA ASP A 17 -4.30 -4.64 8.26
C ASP A 17 -3.01 -3.83 8.04
N VAL A 18 -2.39 -3.94 6.86
CA VAL A 18 -1.22 -3.15 6.48
C VAL A 18 -1.55 -1.65 6.55
N SER A 19 -2.65 -1.23 5.91
CA SER A 19 -3.07 0.17 5.90
C SER A 19 -3.30 0.72 7.30
N MET A 20 -3.92 -0.06 8.19
CA MET A 20 -4.20 0.35 9.57
C MET A 20 -2.92 0.46 10.41
N VAL A 21 -1.96 -0.45 10.22
CA VAL A 21 -0.71 -0.45 10.97
C VAL A 21 0.20 0.70 10.58
N ILE A 22 0.33 0.99 9.28
CA ILE A 22 1.21 2.08 8.83
C ILE A 22 0.59 3.47 9.01
N ASP A 23 -0.73 3.58 9.08
CA ASP A 23 -1.43 4.81 9.47
C ASP A 23 -1.00 5.30 10.86
N ARG A 24 -0.81 4.38 11.81
CA ARG A 24 -0.25 4.70 13.14
C ARG A 24 1.19 5.23 13.12
N GLN A 25 1.90 5.06 12.00
CA GLN A 25 3.24 5.60 11.79
C GLN A 25 3.21 6.91 10.97
N GLY A 26 2.01 7.46 10.71
CA GLY A 26 1.82 8.69 9.94
C GLY A 26 1.83 8.49 8.42
N VAL A 27 1.79 7.25 7.93
CA VAL A 27 1.83 6.95 6.49
C VAL A 27 0.42 6.64 5.98
N ALA A 28 -0.13 7.55 5.18
CA ALA A 28 -1.45 7.37 4.59
C ALA A 28 -1.39 6.62 3.25
N VAL A 29 -1.99 5.43 3.20
CA VAL A 29 -2.25 4.67 1.95
C VAL A 29 -3.73 4.30 1.89
N ARG A 30 -4.20 3.80 0.74
CA ARG A 30 -5.54 3.24 0.62
C ARG A 30 -5.48 1.73 0.48
N ALA A 31 -6.27 1.00 1.26
CA ALA A 31 -6.61 -0.40 1.01
C ALA A 31 -7.98 -0.53 0.31
N GLY A 32 -8.17 -1.63 -0.43
CA GLY A 32 -9.47 -2.03 -0.97
C GLY A 32 -9.46 -2.30 -2.47
N THR A 33 -10.63 -2.18 -3.07
CA THR A 33 -10.85 -2.47 -4.49
C THR A 33 -10.44 -1.34 -5.42
N HIS A 34 -10.18 -0.14 -4.87
CA HIS A 34 -9.89 1.09 -5.61
C HIS A 34 -10.91 1.40 -6.72
N CYS A 35 -12.18 1.01 -6.51
CA CYS A 35 -13.26 1.09 -7.50
C CYS A 35 -12.97 0.32 -8.80
N ALA A 36 -12.11 -0.71 -8.74
CA ALA A 36 -11.62 -1.45 -9.90
C ALA A 36 -11.71 -2.98 -9.70
N GLN A 37 -12.81 -3.47 -9.12
CA GLN A 37 -13.01 -4.90 -8.81
C GLN A 37 -12.70 -5.87 -9.97
N PRO A 38 -13.12 -5.61 -11.23
CA PRO A 38 -12.80 -6.52 -12.34
C PRO A 38 -11.29 -6.64 -12.61
N LEU A 39 -10.54 -5.54 -12.41
CA LEU A 39 -9.08 -5.52 -12.56
C LEU A 39 -8.43 -6.39 -11.49
N LEU A 40 -8.82 -6.21 -10.23
CA LEU A 40 -8.30 -7.01 -9.12
C LEU A 40 -8.60 -8.51 -9.33
N LYS A 41 -9.81 -8.85 -9.78
CA LYS A 41 -10.18 -10.23 -10.13
C LYS A 41 -9.27 -10.82 -11.21
N ARG A 42 -8.92 -10.05 -12.25
CA ARG A 42 -7.94 -10.48 -13.28
C ARG A 42 -6.56 -10.77 -12.70
N PHE A 43 -6.15 -10.03 -11.67
CA PHE A 43 -4.88 -10.23 -10.96
C PHE A 43 -4.96 -11.26 -9.82
N GLY A 44 -6.12 -11.90 -9.61
CA GLY A 44 -6.29 -12.95 -8.61
C GLY A 44 -6.35 -12.46 -7.15
N VAL A 45 -6.57 -11.17 -6.94
CA VAL A 45 -6.62 -10.56 -5.60
C VAL A 45 -7.98 -9.90 -5.35
N THR A 46 -8.38 -9.76 -4.09
CA THR A 46 -9.65 -9.10 -3.71
C THR A 46 -9.44 -7.67 -3.20
N SER A 47 -8.23 -7.36 -2.72
CA SER A 47 -7.83 -6.07 -2.19
C SER A 47 -6.34 -5.87 -2.36
N THR A 48 -5.91 -4.62 -2.54
CA THR A 48 -4.50 -4.22 -2.52
C THR A 48 -4.31 -2.98 -1.68
N CYS A 49 -3.08 -2.71 -1.24
CA CYS A 49 -2.67 -1.38 -0.80
C CYS A 49 -2.26 -0.55 -2.02
N ARG A 50 -2.48 0.76 -1.97
CA ARG A 50 -2.05 1.69 -3.01
C ARG A 50 -1.43 2.94 -2.41
N ALA A 51 -0.17 3.18 -2.75
CA ALA A 51 0.52 4.45 -2.54
C ALA A 51 0.47 5.26 -3.85
N SER A 52 -0.11 6.46 -3.78
CA SER A 52 -0.27 7.36 -4.92
C SER A 52 0.48 8.65 -4.64
N PHE A 53 1.47 8.98 -5.47
CA PHE A 53 2.34 10.13 -5.26
C PHE A 53 1.88 11.32 -6.11
N GLY A 54 1.78 12.49 -5.50
CA GLY A 54 1.60 13.79 -6.13
C GLY A 54 2.93 14.52 -6.35
N MET A 55 2.86 15.70 -6.98
CA MET A 55 4.04 16.54 -7.27
C MET A 55 4.80 16.98 -6.02
N TYR A 56 4.09 17.11 -4.90
CA TYR A 56 4.63 17.59 -3.63
C TYR A 56 5.32 16.50 -2.82
N ASN A 57 5.24 15.23 -3.24
CA ASN A 57 5.86 14.17 -2.47
C ASN A 57 7.38 14.14 -2.62
N THR A 58 8.05 13.68 -1.58
CA THR A 58 9.51 13.66 -1.51
C THR A 58 10.07 12.24 -1.43
N ARG A 59 11.36 12.09 -1.71
CA ARG A 59 12.06 10.81 -1.51
C ARG A 59 12.04 10.37 -0.05
N ALA A 60 12.12 11.31 0.90
CA ALA A 60 12.04 11.00 2.32
C ALA A 60 10.68 10.38 2.72
N GLU A 61 9.58 10.76 2.06
CA GLU A 61 8.28 10.12 2.28
C GLU A 61 8.20 8.71 1.66
N VAL A 62 8.93 8.46 0.57
CA VAL A 62 9.10 7.12 0.02
C VAL A 62 9.87 6.24 1.01
N ASP A 63 10.93 6.77 1.63
CA ASP A 63 11.71 6.07 2.66
C ASP A 63 10.84 5.78 3.89
N ALA A 64 10.03 6.75 4.34
CA ALA A 64 9.09 6.56 5.45
C ALA A 64 8.04 5.47 5.16
N LEU A 65 7.52 5.41 3.93
CA LEU A 65 6.63 4.33 3.49
C LEU A 65 7.36 2.98 3.53
N ALA A 66 8.58 2.89 3.02
CA ALA A 66 9.36 1.66 3.00
C ALA A 66 9.63 1.14 4.43
N ASP A 67 10.07 2.02 5.33
CA ASP A 67 10.31 1.68 6.73
C ASP A 67 9.04 1.22 7.45
N ALA A 68 7.90 1.88 7.19
CA ALA A 68 6.62 1.50 7.78
C ALA A 68 6.14 0.13 7.29
N LEU A 69 6.31 -0.18 6.00
CA LEU A 69 5.98 -1.48 5.42
C LEU A 69 6.87 -2.60 5.96
N GLU A 70 8.16 -2.34 6.13
CA GLU A 70 9.09 -3.32 6.70
C GLU A 70 8.74 -3.64 8.16
N LYS A 71 8.35 -2.63 8.94
CA LYS A 71 7.83 -2.82 10.31
C LYS A 71 6.50 -3.58 10.32
N ALA A 72 5.58 -3.25 9.41
CA ALA A 72 4.30 -3.96 9.30
C ALA A 72 4.52 -5.45 8.95
N ARG A 73 5.44 -5.75 8.03
CA ARG A 73 5.82 -7.12 7.68
C ARG A 73 6.32 -7.91 8.91
N LYS A 74 7.17 -7.31 9.74
CA LYS A 74 7.69 -7.92 10.98
C LYS A 74 6.66 -8.02 12.11
N PHE A 75 5.59 -7.23 12.06
CA PHE A 75 4.52 -7.27 13.06
C PHE A 75 3.56 -8.44 12.83
N PHE A 76 3.33 -8.82 11.57
CA PHE A 76 2.41 -9.89 11.19
C PHE A 76 3.09 -11.22 10.81
N GLY A 77 4.39 -11.21 10.51
CA GLY A 77 5.20 -12.41 10.25
C GLY A 77 6.00 -12.83 11.48
#